data_AF-A0A357EHU7-F1
#
_entry.id   AF-A0A357EHU7-F1
#
_cell.length_a   1.000
_cell.length_b   1.000
_cell.length_c   1.000
_cell.angle_alpha   90.00
_cell.angle_beta   90.00
_cell.angle_gamma   90.00
#
_symmetry.space_group_name_H-M   'P 1'
#
loop_
_entity.id
_entity.type
_entity.pdbx_description
1 polymer ?
#
loop_
_entity_poly.entity_id
_entity_poly.type
_entity_poly.pdbx_seq_one_letter_code
_entity_poly.pdbx_strand_id
1 'polypeptide(L)'
;MTHQDLEDTVPFYAIGALEKTERQALEAHLLSGCAPCRTILKEYQSVAVALPFELTLVPPPRHLKAKIMGARTMPQSTEEALDSPAKPSLEPGEWMNHLFPPSTTSAPSFGWILSMVFLVVLGILAFLGWNSSPQEPAPANRLAELQAQSDEAQAKLTTLQQQLKEREASLAQTQEELQRRLAELAEMKDQLIQREAELDDLKSHLPPQRTRPTALP
;
A
#
# COMPACT_ATOMS: atom_id res chain seq x y z
N MET A 1 6.42 16.85 -1.08
CA MET A 1 5.66 15.89 -0.28
C MET A 1 6.61 14.81 0.18
N THR A 2 6.58 14.49 1.47
CA THR A 2 7.32 13.37 2.02
C THR A 2 6.63 12.05 1.62
N HIS A 3 7.32 10.92 1.80
CA HIS A 3 6.70 9.60 1.61
C HIS A 3 5.47 9.44 2.52
N GLN A 4 5.58 9.88 3.78
CA GLN A 4 4.52 9.79 4.77
C GLN A 4 3.26 10.56 4.33
N ASP A 5 3.44 11.79 3.84
CA ASP A 5 2.30 12.60 3.35
C ASP A 5 1.57 11.88 2.19
N LEU A 6 2.31 11.16 1.35
CA LEU A 6 1.72 10.43 0.22
C LEU A 6 1.02 9.15 0.66
N GLU A 7 1.55 8.46 1.66
CA GLU A 7 0.94 7.27 2.25
C GLU A 7 -0.46 7.57 2.78
N ASP A 8 -0.63 8.70 3.48
CA ASP A 8 -1.91 9.16 4.02
C ASP A 8 -2.95 9.48 2.93
N THR A 9 -2.49 9.79 1.70
CA THR A 9 -3.37 10.08 0.56
C THR A 9 -3.86 8.85 -0.20
N VAL A 10 -3.23 7.68 0.00
CA VAL A 10 -3.53 6.43 -0.72
C VAL A 10 -5.00 5.99 -0.59
N PRO A 11 -5.65 6.04 0.59
CA PRO A 11 -7.06 5.64 0.71
C PRO A 11 -7.99 6.51 -0.15
N PHE A 12 -7.73 7.83 -0.19
CA PHE A 12 -8.51 8.78 -0.99
C PHE A 12 -8.32 8.55 -2.49
N TYR A 13 -7.12 8.16 -2.92
CA TYR A 13 -6.87 7.75 -4.29
C TYR A 13 -7.67 6.47 -4.64
N ALA A 14 -7.72 5.48 -3.75
CA ALA A 14 -8.41 4.21 -3.99
C ALA A 14 -9.93 4.38 -4.22
N ILE A 15 -10.57 5.32 -3.51
CA ILE A 15 -11.98 5.66 -3.71
C ILE A 15 -12.23 6.76 -4.76
N GLY A 16 -11.16 7.28 -5.39
CA GLY A 16 -11.25 8.32 -6.42
C GLY A 16 -11.58 9.73 -5.89
N ALA A 17 -11.45 9.97 -4.58
CA ALA A 17 -11.77 11.24 -3.91
C ALA A 17 -10.61 12.26 -3.88
N LEU A 18 -9.45 11.90 -4.44
CA LEU A 18 -8.26 12.74 -4.41
C LEU A 18 -8.31 13.86 -5.47
N GLU A 19 -7.85 15.06 -5.11
CA GLU A 19 -7.76 16.21 -6.01
C GLU A 19 -6.77 15.95 -7.17
N LYS A 20 -6.91 16.71 -8.27
CA LYS A 20 -6.12 16.49 -9.49
C LYS A 20 -4.61 16.64 -9.24
N THR A 21 -4.20 17.61 -8.42
CA THR A 21 -2.81 17.92 -8.09
C THR A 21 -2.18 16.83 -7.23
N GLU A 22 -2.86 16.43 -6.17
CA GLU A 22 -2.43 15.37 -5.25
C GLU A 22 -2.36 14.01 -5.94
N ARG A 23 -3.33 13.74 -6.82
CA ARG A 23 -3.34 12.54 -7.67
C ARG A 23 -2.10 12.44 -8.54
N GLN A 24 -1.71 13.53 -9.20
CA GLN A 24 -0.51 13.55 -10.01
C GLN A 24 0.77 13.32 -9.18
N ALA A 25 0.83 13.87 -7.96
CA ALA A 25 1.96 13.66 -7.06
C ALA A 25 2.07 12.19 -6.62
N LEU A 26 0.95 11.56 -6.26
CA LEU A 26 0.91 10.14 -5.88
C LEU A 26 1.22 9.24 -7.08
N GLU A 27 0.67 9.52 -8.26
CA GLU A 27 0.96 8.75 -9.48
C GLU A 27 2.45 8.82 -9.85
N ALA A 28 3.07 10.00 -9.77
CA ALA A 28 4.51 10.15 -9.97
C ALA A 28 5.33 9.33 -8.95
N HIS A 29 4.89 9.30 -7.70
CA HIS A 29 5.51 8.49 -6.64
C HIS A 29 5.31 6.98 -6.85
N LEU A 30 4.15 6.55 -7.35
CA LEU A 30 3.93 5.16 -7.70
C LEU A 30 4.80 4.76 -8.90
N LEU A 31 4.93 5.63 -9.90
CA LEU A 31 5.79 5.42 -11.07
C LEU A 31 7.28 5.34 -10.73
N SER A 32 7.73 6.04 -9.68
CA SER A 32 9.12 5.91 -9.20
C SER A 32 9.45 4.54 -8.60
N GLY A 33 8.44 3.70 -8.35
CA GLY A 33 8.62 2.30 -7.94
C GLY A 33 8.48 2.04 -6.45
N CYS A 34 7.85 2.93 -5.69
CA CYS A 34 7.63 2.73 -4.26
C CYS A 34 6.78 1.47 -3.96
N ALA A 35 7.42 0.43 -3.44
CA ALA A 35 6.77 -0.83 -3.07
C ALA A 35 5.70 -0.70 -1.97
N PRO A 36 5.95 -0.02 -0.83
CA PRO A 36 4.95 0.07 0.25
C PRO A 36 3.66 0.77 -0.20
N CYS A 37 3.75 1.93 -0.86
CA CYS A 37 2.56 2.63 -1.36
C CYS A 37 1.77 1.79 -2.39
N ARG A 38 2.44 1.00 -3.23
CA ARG A 38 1.77 0.09 -4.19
C ARG A 38 1.03 -1.05 -3.48
N THR A 39 1.58 -1.57 -2.39
CA THR A 39 0.94 -2.63 -1.59
C THR A 39 -0.29 -2.09 -0.87
N ILE A 40 -0.13 -0.97 -0.14
CA ILE A 40 -1.21 -0.30 0.57
C ILE A 40 -2.34 0.09 -0.39
N LEU A 41 -1.99 0.58 -1.59
CA LEU A 41 -2.97 0.91 -2.62
C LEU A 41 -3.81 -0.30 -3.05
N LYS A 42 -3.20 -1.47 -3.22
CA LYS A 42 -3.94 -2.70 -3.57
C LYS A 42 -4.90 -3.11 -2.47
N GLU A 43 -4.49 -2.99 -1.22
CA GLU A 43 -5.32 -3.30 -0.05
C GLU A 43 -6.56 -2.39 -0.03
N TYR A 44 -6.38 -1.08 -0.14
CA TYR A 44 -7.51 -0.15 -0.17
C TYR A 44 -8.39 -0.30 -1.42
N GLN A 45 -7.81 -0.59 -2.59
CA GLN A 45 -8.61 -0.87 -3.81
C GLN A 45 -9.50 -2.10 -3.63
N SER A 46 -9.02 -3.14 -2.95
CA SER A 46 -9.82 -4.34 -2.68
C SER A 46 -11.06 -4.02 -1.84
N VAL A 47 -10.91 -3.15 -0.84
CA VAL A 47 -12.03 -2.68 0.01
C VAL A 47 -12.94 -1.73 -0.77
N ALA A 48 -12.37 -0.82 -1.56
CA ALA A 48 -13.13 0.17 -2.33
C ALA A 48 -14.09 -0.47 -3.34
N VAL A 49 -13.72 -1.62 -3.93
CA VAL A 49 -14.60 -2.37 -4.85
C VAL A 49 -15.78 -3.02 -4.12
N ALA A 50 -15.66 -3.33 -2.83
CA ALA A 50 -16.75 -3.91 -2.04
C ALA A 50 -17.78 -2.87 -1.59
N LEU A 51 -17.35 -1.63 -1.32
CA LEU A 51 -18.21 -0.56 -0.77
C LEU A 51 -19.53 -0.33 -1.55
N PRO A 52 -19.56 -0.30 -2.90
CA PRO A 52 -20.81 -0.06 -3.63
C PRO A 52 -21.88 -1.12 -3.40
N PHE A 53 -21.52 -2.33 -3.01
CA PHE A 53 -22.47 -3.42 -2.77
C PHE A 53 -23.20 -3.29 -1.43
N GLU A 54 -22.65 -2.51 -0.49
CA GLU A 54 -23.28 -2.19 0.79
C GLU A 54 -24.28 -1.02 0.67
N LEU A 55 -24.30 -0.33 -0.47
CA LEU A 55 -25.21 0.79 -0.71
C LEU A 55 -26.60 0.30 -1.14
N THR A 56 -27.62 1.10 -0.83
CA THR A 56 -28.97 0.84 -1.34
C THR A 56 -29.01 1.03 -2.85
N LEU A 57 -29.32 -0.03 -3.58
CA LEU A 57 -29.45 0.03 -5.04
C LEU A 57 -30.70 0.82 -5.44
N VAL A 58 -30.50 1.95 -6.12
CA VAL A 58 -31.58 2.67 -6.79
C VAL A 58 -31.81 2.02 -8.17
N PRO A 59 -33.02 1.53 -8.48
CA PRO A 59 -33.28 0.86 -9.74
C PRO A 59 -33.13 1.82 -10.93
N PRO A 60 -32.34 1.46 -11.96
CA PRO A 60 -32.14 2.35 -13.10
C PRO A 60 -33.40 2.45 -13.98
N PRO A 61 -33.68 3.61 -14.58
CA PRO A 61 -34.75 3.78 -15.57
C PRO A 61 -34.67 2.75 -16.72
N ARG A 62 -35.82 2.15 -17.07
CA ARG A 62 -35.91 1.03 -18.03
C ARG A 62 -35.36 1.31 -19.43
N HIS A 63 -35.35 2.58 -19.85
CA HIS A 63 -34.86 2.99 -21.17
C HIS A 63 -33.32 3.12 -21.22
N LEU A 64 -32.63 3.23 -20.08
CA LEU A 64 -31.17 3.40 -20.05
C LEU A 64 -30.44 2.18 -20.58
N LYS A 65 -30.92 0.98 -20.26
CA LYS A 65 -30.36 -0.27 -20.79
C LYS A 65 -30.41 -0.30 -22.32
N ALA A 66 -31.56 0.06 -22.90
CA ALA A 66 -31.73 0.11 -24.35
C ALA A 66 -30.83 1.19 -24.98
N LYS A 67 -30.72 2.36 -24.35
CA LYS A 67 -29.84 3.46 -24.81
C LYS A 67 -28.36 3.08 -24.79
N ILE A 68 -27.88 2.46 -23.71
CA ILE A 68 -26.48 2.01 -23.59
C ILE A 68 -26.17 0.89 -24.58
N MET A 69 -27.08 -0.10 -24.71
CA MET A 69 -26.89 -1.19 -25.66
C MET A 69 -26.93 -0.69 -27.10
N GLY A 70 -27.80 0.28 -27.42
CA GLY A 70 -27.86 0.94 -28.71
C GLY A 70 -26.62 1.79 -29.03
N ALA A 71 -26.03 2.46 -28.03
CA ALA A 71 -24.80 3.23 -28.20
C ALA A 71 -23.58 2.34 -28.49
N ARG A 72 -23.56 1.10 -28.00
CA ARG A 72 -22.48 0.13 -28.29
C ARG A 72 -22.61 -0.51 -29.68
N THR A 73 -23.81 -0.53 -30.26
CA THR A 73 -24.09 -1.08 -31.59
C THR A 73 -24.07 -0.05 -32.71
N MET A 74 -24.01 1.25 -32.39
CA MET A 74 -23.76 2.27 -33.41
C MET A 74 -22.28 2.23 -33.81
N PRO A 75 -21.94 2.00 -35.09
CA PRO A 75 -20.61 2.35 -35.56
C PRO A 75 -20.48 3.87 -35.42
N GLN A 76 -19.40 4.35 -34.81
CA GLN A 76 -19.00 5.75 -34.89
C GLN A 76 -18.88 6.12 -36.36
N SER A 77 -19.96 6.67 -36.93
CA SER A 77 -20.00 7.19 -38.28
C SER A 77 -20.52 8.61 -38.15
N THR A 78 -19.56 9.52 -38.30
CA THR A 78 -19.70 10.71 -39.12
C THR A 78 -20.77 11.71 -38.68
N GLU A 79 -20.29 12.70 -37.94
CA GLU A 79 -20.45 14.11 -38.28
C GLU A 79 -21.11 14.36 -39.65
N GLU A 80 -22.41 14.58 -39.65
CA GLU A 80 -23.13 15.10 -40.81
C GLU A 80 -23.98 16.29 -40.35
N ALA A 81 -23.31 17.43 -40.33
CA ALA A 81 -23.96 18.70 -40.60
C ALA A 81 -24.51 18.67 -42.03
N LEU A 82 -25.81 18.90 -42.19
CA LEU A 82 -26.38 19.48 -43.40
C LEU A 82 -27.77 20.06 -43.11
N ASP A 83 -27.77 21.39 -43.02
CA ASP A 83 -28.76 22.34 -43.52
C ASP A 83 -30.27 22.01 -43.46
N SER A 84 -30.99 22.87 -42.72
CA SER A 84 -31.97 23.74 -43.39
C SER A 84 -32.28 25.04 -42.65
N PRO A 85 -32.65 26.12 -43.38
CA PRO A 85 -32.31 27.48 -43.01
C PRO A 85 -33.38 28.28 -42.25
N ALA A 86 -32.86 29.32 -41.61
CA ALA A 86 -33.46 30.44 -40.88
C ALA A 86 -34.87 30.93 -41.28
N LYS A 87 -35.67 31.20 -40.23
CA LYS A 87 -36.44 32.45 -40.10
C LYS A 87 -36.26 33.00 -38.68
N PRO A 88 -35.75 34.23 -38.48
CA PRO A 88 -35.65 34.85 -37.16
C PRO A 88 -37.01 35.47 -36.78
N SER A 89 -37.77 34.79 -35.93
CA SER A 89 -38.97 35.34 -35.30
C SER A 89 -38.58 35.90 -33.93
N LEU A 90 -38.33 37.20 -33.87
CA LEU A 90 -38.09 37.95 -32.63
C LEU A 90 -39.41 38.30 -31.94
N GLU A 91 -40.23 37.29 -31.64
CA GLU A 91 -41.31 37.44 -30.68
C GLU A 91 -41.09 36.41 -29.56
N PRO A 92 -40.77 36.87 -28.33
CA PRO A 92 -40.69 35.99 -27.19
C PRO A 92 -42.03 35.30 -26.97
N GLY A 93 -42.05 33.99 -27.24
CA GLY A 93 -43.26 33.18 -27.14
C GLY A 93 -43.81 33.11 -25.72
N GLU A 94 -45.08 32.74 -25.63
CA GLU A 94 -45.90 32.56 -24.42
C GLU A 94 -45.25 31.70 -23.32
N TRP A 95 -44.23 30.93 -23.68
CA TRP A 95 -43.40 30.17 -22.75
C TRP A 95 -42.50 31.04 -21.85
N MET A 96 -42.19 32.27 -22.24
CA MET A 96 -41.38 33.16 -21.40
C MET A 96 -42.16 33.71 -20.19
N ASN A 97 -43.49 33.66 -20.23
CA ASN A 97 -44.35 34.07 -19.11
C ASN A 97 -44.33 33.10 -17.91
N HIS A 98 -43.86 31.87 -18.09
CA HIS A 98 -43.70 30.92 -16.98
C HIS A 98 -42.27 30.85 -16.42
N LEU A 99 -41.31 31.53 -17.05
CA LEU A 99 -39.93 31.62 -16.59
C LEU A 99 -39.66 32.86 -15.74
N PHE A 100 -40.51 33.90 -15.86
CA PHE A 100 -40.40 35.13 -15.08
C PHE A 100 -41.78 35.55 -14.53
N PRO A 101 -42.16 35.13 -13.31
CA PRO A 101 -43.37 35.67 -12.68
C PRO A 101 -43.20 37.19 -12.47
N PRO A 102 -44.22 38.02 -12.71
CA PRO A 102 -44.14 39.44 -12.39
C PRO A 102 -44.05 39.59 -10.87
N SER A 103 -42.89 40.02 -10.38
CA SER A 103 -42.69 40.33 -8.97
C SER A 103 -43.37 41.65 -8.62
N THR A 104 -44.65 41.60 -8.31
CA THR A 104 -45.30 42.67 -7.53
C THR A 104 -45.37 42.24 -6.08
N THR A 105 -44.32 42.54 -5.33
CA THR A 105 -44.36 42.53 -3.87
C THR A 105 -43.68 43.80 -3.39
N SER A 106 -44.52 44.72 -2.94
CA SER A 106 -44.13 45.83 -2.09
C SER A 106 -43.40 45.26 -0.86
N ALA A 107 -42.09 45.47 -0.78
CA ALA A 107 -41.30 45.09 0.37
C ALA A 107 -41.29 46.25 1.37
N PRO A 108 -41.65 46.04 2.65
CA PRO A 108 -41.12 46.90 3.70
C PRO A 108 -39.63 46.57 3.88
N SER A 109 -38.83 47.58 4.22
CA SER A 109 -37.39 47.46 4.47
C SER A 109 -37.11 46.59 5.71
N PHE A 110 -37.08 45.26 5.53
CA PHE A 110 -36.76 44.27 6.56
C PHE A 110 -35.33 43.71 6.42
N GLY A 111 -34.45 44.40 5.69
CA GLY A 111 -33.05 43.97 5.51
C GLY A 111 -32.28 43.83 6.82
N TRP A 112 -32.60 44.64 7.84
CA TRP A 112 -31.93 44.58 9.13
C TRP A 112 -32.35 43.38 9.99
N ILE A 113 -33.59 42.89 9.81
CA ILE A 113 -34.14 41.79 10.61
C ILE A 113 -33.56 40.45 10.16
N LEU A 114 -33.37 40.24 8.86
CA LEU A 114 -32.63 39.08 8.34
C LEU A 114 -31.18 39.04 8.83
N SER A 115 -30.51 40.19 8.90
CA SER A 115 -29.14 40.30 9.41
C SER A 115 -29.06 39.96 10.91
N MET A 116 -29.99 40.44 11.74
CA MET A 116 -30.03 40.14 13.17
C MET A 116 -30.30 38.66 13.43
N VAL A 117 -31.24 38.05 12.68
CA VAL A 117 -31.52 36.62 12.79
C VAL A 117 -30.29 35.78 12.41
N PHE A 118 -29.57 36.15 11.34
CA PHE A 118 -28.36 35.46 10.93
C PHE A 118 -27.24 35.54 11.99
N LEU A 119 -27.05 36.71 12.61
CA LEU A 119 -26.06 36.90 13.68
C LEU A 119 -26.41 36.10 14.94
N VAL A 120 -27.69 36.05 15.30
CA VAL A 120 -28.18 35.23 16.42
C VAL A 120 -28.01 33.74 16.14
N VAL A 121 -28.29 33.27 14.92
CA VAL A 121 -28.10 31.87 14.53
C VAL A 121 -26.61 31.49 14.53
N LEU A 122 -25.73 32.36 14.03
CA LEU A 122 -24.28 32.16 14.13
C LEU A 122 -23.80 32.14 15.58
N GLY A 123 -24.32 33.03 16.43
CA GLY A 123 -24.01 33.04 17.86
C GLY A 123 -24.46 31.77 18.56
N ILE A 124 -25.66 31.26 18.24
CA ILE A 124 -26.19 30.01 18.79
C ILE A 124 -25.40 28.80 18.28
N LEU A 125 -25.01 28.76 17.01
CA LEU A 125 -24.17 27.69 16.46
C LEU A 125 -22.76 27.71 17.06
N ALA A 126 -22.18 28.89 17.26
CA ALA A 126 -20.89 29.04 17.95
C ALA A 126 -21.02 28.65 19.43
N PHE A 127 -22.09 29.06 20.10
CA PHE A 127 -22.34 28.73 21.50
C PHE A 127 -22.62 27.23 21.70
N LEU A 128 -23.43 26.62 20.83
CA LEU A 128 -23.66 25.19 20.82
C LEU A 128 -22.40 24.43 20.41
N GLY A 129 -21.61 24.91 19.45
CA GLY A 129 -20.32 24.31 19.09
C GLY A 129 -19.31 24.39 20.23
N TRP A 130 -19.29 25.49 20.98
CA TRP A 130 -18.43 25.67 22.15
C TRP A 130 -18.88 24.79 23.32
N ASN A 131 -20.18 24.80 23.62
CA ASN A 131 -20.78 24.00 24.68
C ASN A 131 -20.82 22.49 24.36
N SER A 132 -20.80 22.14 23.07
CA SER A 132 -20.70 20.76 22.58
C SER A 132 -19.27 20.39 22.21
N SER A 133 -18.26 21.19 22.58
CA SER A 133 -16.87 20.75 22.44
C SER A 133 -16.76 19.46 23.24
N PRO A 134 -16.64 18.28 22.61
CA PRO A 134 -16.41 17.08 23.38
C PRO A 134 -15.03 17.29 24.00
N GLN A 135 -15.01 17.48 25.32
CA GLN A 135 -13.80 17.31 26.10
C GLN A 135 -13.21 15.96 25.62
N GLU A 136 -12.02 15.93 25.02
CA GLU A 136 -11.28 14.69 24.84
C GLU A 136 -10.54 14.41 26.16
N PRO A 137 -11.07 13.61 27.11
CA PRO A 137 -10.26 13.07 28.19
C PRO A 137 -9.38 11.95 27.60
N ALA A 138 -8.40 12.29 26.77
CA ALA A 138 -7.52 11.30 26.14
C ALA A 138 -6.03 11.65 25.97
N PRO A 139 -5.46 12.81 26.39
CA PRO A 139 -4.03 13.02 26.18
C PRO A 139 -3.17 12.08 27.05
N ALA A 140 -3.58 11.81 28.29
CA ALA A 140 -2.82 10.94 29.20
C ALA A 140 -2.80 9.47 28.72
N ASN A 141 -3.93 8.95 28.24
CA ASN A 141 -4.04 7.56 27.77
C ASN A 141 -3.26 7.35 26.46
N ARG A 142 -3.28 8.32 25.53
CA ARG A 142 -2.47 8.24 24.30
C ARG A 142 -0.97 8.33 24.57
N LEU A 143 -0.55 9.19 25.51
CA LEU A 143 0.86 9.27 25.91
C LEU A 143 1.32 7.96 26.56
N ALA A 144 0.51 7.37 27.44
CA ALA A 144 0.82 6.08 28.06
C ALA A 144 0.91 4.94 27.02
N GLU A 145 0.00 4.92 26.04
CA GLU A 145 0.02 3.94 24.94
C GLU A 145 1.28 4.09 24.06
N LEU A 146 1.64 5.31 23.68
CA LEU A 146 2.85 5.58 22.89
C LEU A 146 4.13 5.21 23.65
N GLN A 147 4.16 5.45 24.96
CA GLN A 147 5.25 5.02 25.82
C GLN A 147 5.35 3.49 25.86
N ALA A 148 4.22 2.79 26.04
CA ALA A 148 4.19 1.33 26.01
C ALA A 148 4.67 0.75 24.66
N GLN A 149 4.28 1.36 23.54
CA GLN A 149 4.77 0.95 22.22
C GLN A 149 6.27 1.18 22.03
N SER A 150 6.80 2.29 22.54
CA SER A 150 8.25 2.56 22.55
C SER A 150 9.01 1.53 23.39
N ASP A 151 8.51 1.21 24.57
CA ASP A 151 9.13 0.24 25.48
C ASP A 151 9.10 -1.17 24.88
N GLU A 152 8.00 -1.56 24.23
CA GLU A 152 7.90 -2.84 23.51
C GLU A 152 8.87 -2.91 22.32
N ALA A 153 9.00 -1.83 21.55
CA ALA A 153 9.96 -1.76 20.45
C ALA A 153 11.40 -1.89 20.94
N GLN A 154 11.75 -1.24 22.05
CA GLN A 154 13.07 -1.37 22.69
C GLN A 154 13.32 -2.80 23.20
N ALA A 155 12.31 -3.45 23.80
CA ALA A 155 12.40 -4.84 24.24
C ALA A 155 12.61 -5.81 23.05
N LYS A 156 11.95 -5.57 21.91
CA LYS A 156 12.16 -6.34 20.68
C LYS A 156 13.59 -6.17 20.14
N LEU A 157 14.12 -4.95 20.13
CA LEU A 157 15.49 -4.69 19.67
C LEU A 157 16.54 -5.40 20.53
N THR A 158 16.40 -5.35 21.86
CA THR A 158 17.33 -6.05 22.76
C THR A 158 17.25 -7.57 22.59
N THR A 159 16.05 -8.10 22.36
CA THR A 159 15.84 -9.53 22.08
C THR A 159 16.49 -9.95 20.76
N LEU A 160 16.31 -9.17 19.69
CA LEU A 160 16.96 -9.43 18.39
C LEU A 160 18.49 -9.33 18.49
N GLN A 161 19.01 -8.36 19.25
CA GLN A 161 20.45 -8.25 19.52
C GLN A 161 20.98 -9.48 20.27
N GLN A 162 20.22 -9.99 21.24
CA GLN A 162 20.57 -11.21 21.97
C GLN A 162 20.63 -12.42 21.02
N GLN A 163 19.62 -12.56 20.15
CA GLN A 163 19.57 -13.63 19.15
C GLN A 163 20.73 -13.56 18.14
N LEU A 164 21.12 -12.36 17.71
CA LEU A 164 22.28 -12.19 16.82
C LEU A 164 23.57 -12.64 17.52
N LYS A 165 23.80 -12.23 18.77
CA LYS A 165 24.98 -12.68 19.54
C LYS A 165 25.01 -14.19 19.75
N GLU A 166 23.86 -14.80 20.00
CA GLU A 166 23.75 -16.26 20.13
C GLU A 166 24.09 -16.97 18.82
N ARG A 167 23.61 -16.43 17.68
CA ARG A 167 23.94 -16.97 16.35
C ARG A 167 25.42 -16.79 16.02
N GLU A 168 26.01 -15.64 16.33
CA GLU A 168 27.44 -15.39 16.17
C GLU A 168 28.29 -16.37 16.99
N ALA A 169 27.92 -16.60 18.26
CA ALA A 169 28.59 -17.57 19.11
C ALA A 169 28.46 -19.00 18.55
N SER A 170 27.29 -19.37 18.04
CA SER A 170 27.09 -20.68 17.41
C SER A 170 27.93 -20.85 16.14
N LEU A 171 28.07 -19.81 15.31
CA LEU A 171 28.91 -19.85 14.12
C LEU A 171 30.39 -19.97 14.50
N ALA A 172 30.86 -19.20 15.49
CA ALA A 172 32.22 -19.29 15.99
C ALA A 172 32.53 -20.70 16.51
N GLN A 173 31.62 -21.31 17.28
CA GLN A 173 31.77 -22.67 17.78
C GLN A 173 31.86 -23.70 16.64
N THR A 174 31.01 -23.58 15.61
CA THR A 174 31.09 -24.49 14.44
C THR A 174 32.37 -24.30 13.65
N GLN A 175 32.89 -23.08 13.56
CA GLN A 175 34.15 -22.80 12.88
C GLN A 175 35.34 -23.39 13.64
N GLU A 176 35.37 -23.28 14.96
CA GLU A 176 36.39 -23.90 15.80
C GLU A 176 36.37 -25.43 15.70
N GLU A 177 35.18 -26.05 15.71
CA GLU A 177 35.03 -27.50 15.52
C GLU A 177 35.54 -27.94 14.14
N LEU A 178 35.23 -27.18 13.08
CA LEU A 178 35.75 -27.47 11.74
C LEU A 178 37.28 -27.34 11.68
N GLN A 179 37.86 -26.31 12.29
CA GLN A 179 39.32 -26.14 12.35
C GLN A 179 39.98 -27.30 13.11
N ARG A 180 39.38 -27.75 14.20
CA ARG A 180 39.88 -28.90 14.97
C ARG A 180 39.86 -30.19 14.14
N ARG A 181 38.75 -30.47 13.45
CA ARG A 181 38.66 -31.64 12.56
C ARG A 181 39.64 -31.58 11.39
N LEU A 182 39.91 -30.39 10.85
CA LEU A 182 40.93 -30.21 9.81
C LEU A 182 42.33 -30.52 10.34
N ALA A 183 42.66 -30.10 11.57
CA ALA A 183 43.93 -30.44 12.21
C ALA A 183 44.06 -31.95 12.49
N GLU A 184 42.99 -32.60 12.96
CA GLU A 184 42.95 -34.05 13.18
C GLU A 184 43.10 -34.83 11.87
N LEU A 185 42.49 -34.38 10.77
CA LEU A 185 42.65 -34.98 9.45
C LEU A 185 44.09 -34.81 8.92
N ALA A 186 44.73 -33.66 9.16
CA ALA A 186 46.11 -33.44 8.77
C ALA A 186 47.06 -34.39 9.52
N GLU A 187 46.87 -34.54 10.84
CA GLU A 187 47.63 -35.47 11.67
C GLU A 187 47.44 -36.93 11.23
N MET A 188 46.19 -37.36 10.98
CA MET A 188 45.92 -38.70 10.46
C MET A 188 46.57 -38.94 9.09
N LYS A 189 46.61 -37.93 8.22
CA LYS A 189 47.29 -38.03 6.92
C LYS A 189 48.79 -38.22 7.10
N ASP A 190 49.42 -37.47 8.00
CA ASP A 190 50.86 -37.58 8.25
C ASP A 190 51.22 -38.94 8.88
N GLN A 191 50.36 -39.48 9.76
CA GLN A 191 50.50 -40.85 10.27
C GLN A 191 50.40 -41.92 9.17
N LEU A 192 49.49 -41.74 8.19
CA LEU A 192 49.39 -42.65 7.04
C LEU A 192 50.64 -42.59 6.16
N ILE A 193 51.17 -41.40 5.88
CA ILE A 193 52.42 -41.22 5.11
C ILE A 193 53.59 -41.90 5.83
N GLN A 194 53.68 -41.75 7.16
CA GLN A 194 54.73 -42.39 7.94
C GLN A 194 54.61 -43.91 7.91
N ARG A 195 53.40 -44.45 8.02
CA ARG A 195 53.16 -45.91 7.94
C ARG A 195 53.44 -46.47 6.55
N GLU A 196 53.12 -45.72 5.50
CA GLU A 196 53.47 -46.08 4.12
C GLU A 196 54.99 -46.17 3.95
N ALA A 197 55.74 -45.20 4.47
CA ALA A 197 57.21 -45.22 4.45
C ALA A 197 57.81 -46.40 5.25
N GLU A 198 57.26 -46.70 6.45
CA GLU A 198 57.66 -47.88 7.25
C GLU A 198 57.39 -49.20 6.51
N LEU A 199 56.25 -49.32 5.80
CA LEU A 199 55.91 -50.51 5.02
C LEU A 199 56.83 -50.69 3.80
N ASP A 200 57.18 -49.60 3.12
CA ASP A 200 58.11 -49.64 1.98
C ASP A 200 59.54 -50.04 2.40
N ASP A 201 60.00 -49.54 3.56
CA ASP A 201 61.29 -49.93 4.14
C ASP A 201 61.33 -51.43 4.46
N LEU A 202 60.31 -51.94 5.18
CA LEU A 202 60.19 -53.37 5.49
C LEU A 202 60.12 -54.23 4.22
N LYS A 203 59.44 -53.76 3.17
CA LYS A 203 59.35 -54.46 1.89
C LYS A 203 60.70 -54.54 1.18
N SER A 204 61.54 -53.52 1.29
CA SER A 204 62.90 -53.53 0.75
C SER A 204 63.82 -54.52 1.48
N HIS A 205 63.56 -54.78 2.75
CA HIS A 205 64.31 -55.70 3.61
C HIS A 205 63.86 -57.18 3.51
N LEU A 206 62.71 -57.47 2.90
CA LEU A 206 62.26 -58.85 2.67
C LEU A 206 63.08 -59.51 1.55
N PRO A 207 63.72 -60.68 1.77
CA PRO A 207 64.43 -61.41 0.72
C PRO A 207 63.47 -61.82 -0.41
N PRO A 208 63.93 -61.95 -1.66
CA PRO A 208 63.05 -62.24 -2.78
C PRO A 208 62.28 -63.53 -2.53
N GLN A 209 60.94 -63.43 -2.47
CA GLN A 209 60.09 -64.61 -2.41
C GLN A 209 60.37 -65.46 -3.66
N ARG A 210 60.91 -66.66 -3.42
CA ARG A 210 61.22 -67.66 -4.44
C ARG A 210 59.91 -68.03 -5.13
N THR A 211 59.68 -67.50 -6.33
CA THR A 211 58.52 -67.82 -7.16
C THR A 211 58.41 -69.33 -7.32
N ARG A 212 57.28 -69.90 -6.90
CA ARG A 212 56.90 -71.29 -7.15
C ARG A 212 56.87 -71.52 -8.67
N PRO A 213 57.69 -72.43 -9.24
CA PRO A 213 57.58 -72.75 -10.65
C PRO A 213 56.35 -73.62 -10.85
N THR A 214 55.36 -73.09 -11.56
CA THR A 214 54.29 -73.90 -12.16
C THR A 214 54.92 -74.65 -13.32
N ALA A 215 55.14 -75.96 -13.15
CA ALA A 215 55.64 -76.84 -14.19
C ALA A 215 54.53 -77.22 -15.18
N LEU A 216 54.89 -77.18 -16.46
CA LEU A 216 54.22 -77.71 -17.67
C LEU A 216 53.86 -79.21 -17.50
N PRO A 217 52.96 -79.79 -18.33
CA PRO A 217 53.04 -79.85 -19.80
C PRO A 217 52.19 -78.83 -20.55
#